data_AF-E4SH54-F1
#
_entry.id   AF-E4SH54-F1
#
_cell.length_a   1.000
_cell.length_b   1.000
_cell.length_c   1.000
_cell.angle_alpha   90.00
_cell.angle_beta   90.00
_cell.angle_gamma   90.00
#
_symmetry.space_group_name_H-M   'P 1'
#
loop_
_entity.id
_entity.type
_entity.pdbx_description
1 polymer ?
#
loop_
_entity_poly.entity_id
_entity_poly.type
_entity_poly.pdbx_seq_one_letter_code
_entity_poly.pdbx_strand_id
1 'polypeptide(L)'
;MSLMNLLFDFAYAAGNQSSQQQAPPGATAIALLAQFIPLILMFVVLYLLIIVPQRRREKQFREMINSLIVGDEIVTNAGIIGKIVNIKDDILTIEVGADRVKLKIYKWAVKEVLKKAEPKD
;
A
#
# COMPACT_ATOMS: atom_id res chain seq x y z
N MET A 1 22.99 27.11 49.38
CA MET A 1 22.65 27.30 47.95
C MET A 1 22.21 25.95 47.40
N SER A 2 20.90 25.74 47.35
CA SER A 2 20.29 24.41 47.28
C SER A 2 19.95 24.01 45.85
N LEU A 3 20.04 22.71 45.58
CA LEU A 3 19.63 21.98 44.37
C LEU A 3 18.28 22.41 43.77
N MET A 4 17.43 23.08 44.56
CA MET A 4 16.13 23.59 44.15
C MET A 4 16.21 24.73 43.11
N ASN A 5 17.29 25.52 43.07
CA ASN A 5 17.47 26.56 42.04
C ASN A 5 17.91 25.99 40.68
N LEU A 6 18.60 24.85 40.67
CA LEU A 6 19.12 24.23 39.44
C LEU A 6 18.04 23.45 38.67
N LEU A 7 17.06 22.90 39.39
CA LEU A 7 15.83 22.34 38.82
C LEU A 7 14.86 23.42 38.31
N PHE A 8 14.81 24.57 38.98
CA PHE A 8 14.02 25.72 38.51
C PHE A 8 14.61 26.38 37.25
N ASP A 9 15.93 26.51 37.13
CA ASP A 9 16.58 27.07 35.93
C ASP A 9 16.46 26.13 34.72
N PHE A 10 16.49 24.81 34.92
CA PHE A 10 16.27 23.85 33.84
C PHE A 10 14.81 23.85 33.33
N ALA A 11 13.84 24.05 34.24
CA ALA A 11 12.43 24.23 33.88
C ALA A 11 12.18 25.58 33.19
N TYR A 12 12.88 26.64 33.58
CA TYR A 12 12.78 27.96 32.95
C TYR A 12 13.48 28.03 31.58
N ALA A 13 14.62 27.34 31.41
CA ALA A 13 15.36 27.32 30.14
C ALA A 13 14.69 26.47 29.04
N ALA A 14 13.90 25.45 29.40
CA ALA A 14 13.13 24.65 28.44
C ALA A 14 11.78 25.28 28.05
N GLY A 15 11.25 26.22 28.86
CA GLY A 15 9.94 26.86 28.63
C GLY A 15 9.98 28.27 28.03
N ASN A 16 11.09 29.01 28.16
CA ASN A 16 11.15 30.45 27.82
C ASN A 16 12.18 30.82 26.73
N GLN A 17 12.25 30.06 25.63
CA GLN A 17 12.83 30.56 24.37
C GLN A 17 11.81 31.24 23.45
N SER A 18 10.75 31.84 24.00
CA SER A 18 9.95 32.82 23.28
C SER A 18 9.89 34.11 24.09
N SER A 19 10.91 34.94 23.90
CA SER A 19 10.85 36.35 24.22
C SER A 19 9.57 36.95 23.61
N GLN A 20 8.70 37.45 24.48
CA GLN A 20 7.48 38.17 24.14
C GLN A 20 7.83 39.49 23.42
N GLN A 21 8.05 39.42 22.11
CA GLN A 21 7.84 40.54 21.20
C GLN A 21 6.40 40.39 20.69
N GLN A 22 5.54 41.38 20.97
CA GLN A 22 4.16 41.40 20.50
C GLN A 22 4.15 41.40 18.97
N ALA A 23 3.97 40.21 18.39
CA ALA A 23 4.02 40.00 16.96
C ALA A 23 2.72 40.52 16.31
N PRO A 24 2.77 41.16 15.14
CA PRO A 24 1.59 41.69 14.47
C PRO A 24 0.55 40.59 14.24
N PRO A 25 -0.76 40.88 14.20
CA PRO A 25 -1.84 39.88 14.15
C PRO A 25 -1.79 38.90 12.95
N GLY A 26 -0.96 39.15 11.92
CA GLY A 26 -0.64 38.18 10.87
C GLY A 26 0.47 37.18 11.20
N ALA A 27 1.39 37.54 12.10
CA ALA A 27 2.50 36.68 12.52
C ALA A 27 2.05 35.51 13.41
N THR A 28 0.96 35.68 14.17
CA THR A 28 0.36 34.60 14.97
C THR A 28 -0.31 33.53 14.09
N ALA A 29 -0.98 33.92 13.01
CA ALA A 29 -1.57 32.98 12.05
C ALA A 29 -0.48 32.18 11.29
N ILE A 30 0.61 32.85 10.89
CA ILE A 30 1.77 32.18 10.27
C ILE A 30 2.45 31.23 11.25
N ALA A 31 2.59 31.61 12.53
CA ALA A 31 3.16 30.76 13.57
C ALA A 31 2.31 29.50 13.85
N LEU A 32 0.97 29.63 13.86
CA LEU A 32 0.07 28.49 14.02
C LEU A 32 0.13 27.54 12.81
N LEU A 33 0.15 28.06 11.59
CA LEU A 33 0.35 27.24 10.39
C LEU A 33 1.71 26.53 10.41
N ALA A 34 2.77 27.22 10.84
CA ALA A 34 4.11 26.66 10.95
C ALA A 34 4.16 25.46 11.93
N GLN A 35 3.36 25.46 12.99
CA GLN A 35 3.26 24.33 13.92
C GLN A 35 2.60 23.10 13.30
N PHE A 36 1.70 23.27 12.32
CA PHE A 36 1.07 22.15 11.61
C PHE A 36 1.89 21.63 10.43
N ILE A 37 2.91 22.37 9.95
CA ILE A 37 3.77 21.94 8.83
C ILE A 37 4.39 20.56 9.09
N PRO A 38 5.02 20.25 10.24
CA PRO A 38 5.59 18.92 10.49
C PRO A 38 4.54 17.80 10.48
N LEU A 39 3.35 18.07 11.01
CA LEU A 39 2.25 17.11 11.08
C LEU A 39 1.67 16.82 9.68
N ILE A 40 1.42 17.88 8.90
CA ILE A 40 0.93 17.77 7.52
C ILE A 40 1.98 17.05 6.65
N LEU A 41 3.25 17.39 6.79
CA LEU A 41 4.34 16.76 6.05
C LEU A 41 4.45 15.26 6.37
N MET A 42 4.31 14.88 7.64
CA MET A 42 4.25 13.47 8.06
C MET A 42 3.07 12.74 7.38
N PHE A 43 1.87 13.32 7.42
CA PHE A 43 0.69 12.73 6.75
C PHE A 43 0.87 12.61 5.24
N VAL A 44 1.48 13.60 4.58
CA VAL A 44 1.74 13.57 3.13
C VAL A 44 2.72 12.44 2.79
N VAL A 45 3.80 12.26 3.56
CA VAL A 45 4.77 11.18 3.32
C VAL A 45 4.10 9.81 3.53
N LEU A 46 3.37 9.62 4.63
CA LEU A 46 2.63 8.37 4.89
C LEU A 46 1.58 8.08 3.80
N TYR A 47 0.85 9.10 3.35
CA TYR A 47 -0.13 9.00 2.27
C TYR A 47 0.51 8.54 0.96
N LEU A 48 1.62 9.18 0.57
CA LEU A 48 2.33 8.85 -0.67
C LEU A 48 2.93 7.44 -0.61
N LEU A 49 3.48 7.04 0.53
CA LEU A 49 4.07 5.71 0.68
C LEU A 49 3.05 4.58 0.66
N ILE A 50 1.81 4.77 1.10
CA ILE A 50 0.80 3.69 1.13
C ILE A 50 0.02 3.62 -0.17
N ILE A 51 -0.43 4.74 -0.72
CA ILE A 51 -1.37 4.76 -1.84
C ILE A 51 -0.71 4.43 -3.17
N VAL A 52 0.52 4.91 -3.39
CA VAL A 52 1.25 4.63 -4.62
C VAL A 52 1.53 3.13 -4.82
N PRO A 53 2.04 2.36 -3.84
CA PRO A 53 2.26 0.93 -4.04
C PRO A 53 0.96 0.14 -4.14
N GLN A 54 -0.11 0.52 -3.43
CA GLN A 54 -1.40 -0.17 -3.53
C GLN A 54 -1.99 -0.07 -4.94
N ARG A 55 -2.02 1.13 -5.52
CA ARG A 55 -2.49 1.34 -6.90
C ARG A 55 -1.69 0.56 -7.92
N ARG A 56 -0.37 0.41 -7.71
CA ARG A 56 0.49 -0.41 -8.59
C ARG A 56 0.12 -1.90 -8.52
N ARG A 57 -0.09 -2.44 -7.32
CA ARG A 57 -0.47 -3.85 -7.13
C ARG A 57 -1.84 -4.17 -7.74
N GLU A 58 -2.83 -3.32 -7.53
CA GLU A 58 -4.17 -3.51 -8.12
C GLU A 58 -4.15 -3.48 -9.64
N LYS A 59 -3.40 -2.54 -10.24
CA LYS A 59 -3.23 -2.47 -11.69
C LYS A 59 -2.58 -3.75 -12.24
N GLN A 60 -1.46 -4.16 -11.65
CA GLN A 60 -0.75 -5.38 -12.05
C GLN A 60 -1.63 -6.63 -11.92
N PHE A 61 -2.43 -6.73 -10.86
CA PHE A 61 -3.35 -7.84 -10.65
C PHE A 61 -4.46 -7.87 -11.72
N ARG A 62 -5.05 -6.72 -12.03
CA ARG A 62 -6.07 -6.60 -13.09
C ARG A 62 -5.47 -6.94 -14.47
N GLU A 63 -4.28 -6.44 -14.77
CA GLU A 63 -3.55 -6.74 -16.00
C GLU A 63 -3.25 -8.23 -16.12
N MET A 64 -2.77 -8.87 -15.04
CA MET A 64 -2.51 -10.31 -15.00
C MET A 64 -3.78 -11.12 -15.31
N ILE A 65 -4.88 -10.85 -14.61
CA ILE A 65 -6.17 -11.53 -14.80
C ILE A 65 -6.71 -11.37 -16.22
N ASN A 66 -6.60 -10.16 -16.78
CA ASN A 66 -7.06 -9.87 -18.14
C ASN A 66 -6.17 -10.53 -19.20
N SER A 67 -4.90 -10.79 -18.87
CA SER A 67 -3.95 -11.42 -19.77
C SER A 67 -4.00 -12.95 -19.79
N LEU A 68 -4.88 -13.56 -18.99
CA LEU A 68 -5.04 -15.02 -18.90
C LEU A 68 -5.64 -15.57 -20.20
N ILE A 69 -5.02 -16.61 -20.74
CA ILE A 69 -5.49 -17.31 -21.93
C ILE A 69 -5.67 -18.81 -21.67
N VAL A 70 -6.43 -19.45 -22.54
CA VAL A 70 -6.57 -20.92 -22.51
C VAL A 70 -5.22 -21.55 -22.80
N GLY A 71 -4.81 -22.47 -21.92
CA GLY A 71 -3.51 -23.13 -21.99
C GLY A 71 -2.50 -22.65 -20.96
N ASP A 72 -2.73 -21.51 -20.30
CA ASP A 72 -1.83 -21.00 -19.26
C ASP A 72 -1.78 -21.97 -18.07
N GLU A 73 -0.58 -22.15 -17.52
CA GLU A 73 -0.37 -22.87 -16.27
C GLU A 73 -0.28 -21.85 -15.13
N ILE A 74 -1.14 -22.02 -14.13
CA ILE A 74 -1.36 -21.03 -13.08
C ILE A 74 -1.28 -21.64 -11.69
N VAL A 75 -0.98 -20.79 -10.72
CA VAL A 75 -1.10 -21.06 -9.29
C VAL A 75 -2.25 -20.25 -8.71
N THR A 76 -3.10 -20.92 -7.95
CA THR A 76 -4.19 -20.28 -7.21
C THR A 76 -3.73 -19.79 -5.84
N ASN A 77 -4.52 -18.92 -5.20
CA ASN A 77 -4.25 -18.45 -3.84
C ASN A 77 -4.18 -19.58 -2.79
N ALA A 78 -4.82 -20.73 -3.06
CA ALA A 78 -4.78 -21.92 -2.21
C ALA A 78 -3.55 -22.83 -2.46
N GLY A 79 -2.66 -22.46 -3.38
CA GLY A 79 -1.48 -23.25 -3.74
C GLY A 79 -1.75 -24.39 -4.74
N ILE A 80 -2.93 -24.43 -5.35
CA ILE A 80 -3.26 -25.42 -6.39
C ILE A 80 -2.63 -24.98 -7.71
N ILE A 81 -1.88 -25.90 -8.34
CA ILE A 81 -1.30 -25.74 -9.68
C ILE A 81 -2.21 -26.41 -10.70
N GLY A 82 -2.52 -25.71 -11.78
CA GLY A 82 -3.33 -26.28 -12.85
C GLY A 82 -3.23 -25.52 -14.16
N LYS A 83 -3.72 -26.15 -15.22
CA LYS A 83 -3.75 -25.59 -16.57
C LYS A 83 -5.14 -25.09 -16.91
N ILE A 84 -5.26 -23.86 -17.43
CA ILE A 84 -6.53 -23.30 -17.88
C ILE A 84 -7.00 -24.04 -19.14
N VAL A 85 -8.21 -24.60 -19.09
CA VAL A 85 -8.84 -25.27 -20.24
C VAL A 85 -10.03 -24.53 -20.80
N ASN A 86 -10.65 -23.66 -20.00
CA ASN A 86 -11.74 -22.81 -20.46
C ASN A 86 -11.82 -21.54 -19.61
N ILE A 87 -12.20 -20.43 -20.25
CA ILE A 87 -12.42 -19.14 -19.62
C ILE A 87 -13.84 -18.70 -19.99
N LYS A 88 -14.68 -18.48 -18.98
CA LYS A 88 -16.04 -17.96 -19.16
C LYS A 88 -16.28 -16.84 -18.17
N ASP A 89 -16.37 -15.60 -18.67
CA ASP A 89 -16.58 -14.40 -17.88
C ASP A 89 -15.56 -14.31 -16.72
N ASP A 90 -16.02 -14.43 -15.48
CA ASP A 90 -15.20 -14.43 -14.26
C ASP A 90 -14.80 -15.81 -13.75
N ILE A 91 -15.23 -16.88 -14.42
CA ILE A 91 -14.99 -18.28 -14.03
C ILE A 91 -13.98 -18.93 -14.98
N LEU A 92 -12.95 -19.51 -14.39
CA LEU A 92 -11.94 -20.33 -15.07
C LEU A 92 -12.23 -21.79 -14.79
N THR A 93 -12.12 -22.64 -15.82
CA THR A 93 -12.03 -24.09 -15.64
C THR A 93 -10.58 -24.48 -15.78
N ILE A 94 -10.02 -25.09 -14.75
CA ILE A 94 -8.64 -25.57 -14.70
C ILE A 94 -8.61 -27.09 -14.61
N GLU A 95 -7.61 -27.71 -15.25
CA GLU A 95 -7.27 -29.11 -15.05
C GLU A 95 -6.10 -29.23 -14.06
N VAL A 96 -6.27 -30.08 -13.06
CA VAL A 96 -5.31 -30.26 -11.96
C VAL A 96 -4.89 -31.73 -11.85
N GLY A 97 -3.60 -31.96 -11.61
CA GLY A 97 -3.03 -33.28 -11.38
C GLY A 97 -2.97 -34.18 -12.62
N ALA A 98 -2.46 -35.40 -12.44
CA ALA A 98 -2.36 -36.41 -13.50
C ALA A 98 -3.74 -36.90 -13.96
N ASP A 99 -4.71 -36.92 -13.04
CA ASP A 99 -6.08 -37.38 -13.27
C ASP A 99 -6.94 -36.34 -14.04
N ARG A 100 -6.36 -35.17 -14.38
CA ARG A 100 -7.00 -34.07 -15.11
C ARG A 100 -8.36 -33.67 -14.54
N VAL A 101 -8.45 -33.58 -13.22
CA VAL A 101 -9.67 -33.16 -12.53
C VAL A 101 -9.97 -31.71 -12.92
N LYS A 102 -11.20 -31.47 -13.39
CA LYS A 102 -11.67 -30.15 -13.78
C LYS A 102 -12.27 -29.41 -12.59
N LEU A 103 -11.67 -28.29 -12.21
CA LEU A 103 -12.16 -27.42 -11.16
C LEU A 103 -12.58 -26.07 -11.75
N LYS A 104 -13.67 -25.52 -11.22
CA LYS A 104 -14.12 -24.17 -11.54
C LYS A 104 -13.69 -23.24 -10.42
N ILE A 105 -12.93 -22.20 -10.77
CA ILE A 105 -12.47 -21.18 -9.85
C ILE A 105 -12.78 -19.80 -10.41
N TYR A 106 -12.85 -18.80 -9.56
CA TYR A 106 -12.95 -17.43 -10.04
C TYR A 106 -11.58 -16.91 -10.51
N LYS A 107 -11.58 -16.01 -11.48
CA LYS A 107 -10.39 -15.30 -11.98
C LYS A 107 -9.58 -14.61 -10.87
N TRP A 108 -10.26 -14.04 -9.87
CA TRP A 108 -9.58 -13.39 -8.73
C TRP A 108 -8.83 -14.38 -7.83
N ALA A 109 -9.11 -15.68 -7.93
CA ALA A 109 -8.42 -16.71 -7.17
C ALA A 109 -7.03 -17.06 -7.74
N VAL A 110 -6.67 -16.53 -8.91
CA VAL A 110 -5.36 -16.72 -9.53
C VAL A 110 -4.34 -15.80 -8.85
N LYS A 111 -3.25 -16.39 -8.37
CA LYS A 111 -2.15 -15.66 -7.73
C LYS A 111 -1.10 -15.26 -8.75
N GLU A 112 -0.69 -16.20 -9.59
CA GLU A 112 0.36 -16.02 -10.59
C GLU A 112 0.23 -17.00 -11.75
N VAL A 113 0.86 -16.66 -12.88
CA VAL A 113 0.99 -17.51 -14.06
C VAL A 113 2.41 -18.07 -14.07
N LEU A 114 2.55 -19.40 -14.00
CA LEU A 114 3.83 -20.10 -14.02
C LEU A 114 4.37 -20.23 -15.44
N LYS A 115 3.51 -20.60 -16.38
CA LYS A 115 3.86 -20.75 -17.79
C LYS A 115 2.77 -20.15 -18.66
N LYS A 116 3.16 -19.16 -19.46
CA LYS A 116 2.27 -18.58 -20.46
C LYS A 116 2.17 -19.52 -21.65
N ALA A 117 0.96 -19.80 -22.12
CA ALA A 117 0.78 -20.46 -23.39
C ALA A 117 1.12 -19.50 -24.53
N GLU A 118 1.58 -20.06 -25.65
CA GLU A 118 1.68 -19.30 -26.88
C GLU A 118 0.26 -19.10 -27.44
N PRO A 119 -0.12 -17.87 -27.85
CA PRO A 119 -1.37 -17.67 -28.56
C PRO A 119 -1.30 -18.50 -29.84
N LYS A 120 -2.23 -19.45 -29.99
CA LYS A 120 -2.44 -20.09 -31.27
C LYS A 120 -3.17 -19.08 -32.14
N ASP A 121 -2.45 -18.50 -33.10
CA ASP A 121 -3.01 -17.70 -34.20
C ASP A 121 -4.13 -18.47 -34.94
#